data_AF-A0A2U3WAX1-F1
#
_entry.id   AF-A0A2U3WAX1-F1
#
_cell.length_a   1.000
_cell.length_b   1.000
_cell.length_c   1.000
_cell.angle_alpha   90.00
_cell.angle_beta   90.00
_cell.angle_gamma   90.00
#
_symmetry.space_group_name_H-M   'P 1'
#
loop_
_entity.id
_entity.type
_entity.pdbx_description
1 polymer ?
#
loop_
_entity_poly.entity_id
_entity_poly.type
_entity_poly.pdbx_seq_one_letter_code
_entity_poly.pdbx_strand_id
1 'polypeptide(L)'
;MAAALGARGAPRLLLATLRGRGPSFSATAADARHLTAEERNQVILDLKAAGWSELHERDAIYKEFSFRNFNQAFGFMSRVALQAEKMNHHPEWFNVYNKVQITLTSHDCGGLTKRDVKLAKFIEKAAASV
;
A
#
# COMPACT_ATOMS: atom_id res chain seq x y z
N MET A 1 -52.10 49.68 -13.63
CA MET A 1 -51.59 49.92 -12.26
C MET A 1 -50.87 48.66 -11.78
N ALA A 2 -49.82 48.86 -10.99
CA ALA A 2 -48.96 47.88 -10.31
C ALA A 2 -47.75 47.35 -11.11
N ALA A 3 -46.60 47.88 -10.71
CA ALA A 3 -45.24 47.63 -11.17
C ALA A 3 -44.65 46.35 -10.54
N ALA A 4 -43.74 45.69 -11.26
CA ALA A 4 -42.87 44.65 -10.74
C ALA A 4 -41.43 45.22 -10.58
N LEU A 5 -41.08 45.57 -9.35
CA LEU A 5 -39.71 45.76 -8.84
C LEU A 5 -39.40 44.48 -8.03
N GLY A 6 -38.29 43.75 -8.17
CA GLY A 6 -36.94 44.18 -8.46
C GLY A 6 -36.13 44.24 -7.16
N ALA A 7 -35.76 43.08 -6.57
CA ALA A 7 -34.65 42.95 -5.62
C ALA A 7 -34.40 41.47 -5.26
N ARG A 8 -33.40 40.83 -5.89
CA ARG A 8 -32.81 39.59 -5.37
C ARG A 8 -31.52 39.94 -4.65
N GLY A 9 -31.57 39.97 -3.31
CA GLY A 9 -30.37 40.07 -2.47
C GLY A 9 -29.62 38.74 -2.48
N ALA A 10 -28.35 38.77 -2.85
CA ALA A 10 -27.45 37.62 -2.72
C ALA A 10 -26.97 37.50 -1.27
N PRO A 11 -27.05 36.33 -0.62
CA PRO A 11 -26.29 36.11 0.60
C PRO A 11 -24.85 35.74 0.23
N ARG A 12 -23.90 36.58 0.66
CA ARG A 12 -22.47 36.28 0.69
C ARG A 12 -22.25 35.04 1.55
N LEU A 13 -21.98 33.89 0.94
CA LEU A 13 -21.48 32.72 1.66
C LEU A 13 -20.02 33.00 2.05
N LEU A 14 -19.77 33.13 3.35
CA LEU A 14 -18.42 33.16 3.91
C LEU A 14 -17.79 31.78 3.64
N LEU A 15 -16.86 31.69 2.69
CA LEU A 15 -16.10 30.48 2.44
C LEU A 15 -15.10 30.30 3.59
N ALA A 16 -15.48 29.49 4.58
CA ALA A 16 -14.58 29.05 5.63
C ALA A 16 -13.39 28.32 4.99
N THR A 17 -12.18 28.80 5.27
CA THR A 17 -10.93 28.17 4.84
C THR A 17 -10.77 26.85 5.60
N LEU A 18 -11.24 25.76 5.00
CA LEU A 18 -10.89 24.40 5.42
C LEU A 18 -9.40 24.20 5.16
N ARG A 19 -8.55 24.57 6.13
CA ARG A 19 -7.20 24.01 6.26
C ARG A 19 -7.36 22.54 6.66
N GLY A 20 -7.64 21.70 5.68
CA GLY A 20 -7.53 20.25 5.81
C GLY A 20 -6.06 19.92 6.11
N ARG A 21 -5.80 19.47 7.34
CA ARG A 21 -4.54 18.84 7.71
C ARG A 21 -4.48 17.52 6.94
N GLY A 22 -3.78 17.52 5.82
CA GLY A 22 -3.50 16.30 5.06
C GLY A 22 -2.77 15.27 5.93
N PRO A 23 -2.91 13.97 5.65
CA PRO A 23 -2.16 12.96 6.39
C PRO A 23 -0.67 13.22 6.22
N SER A 24 0.09 13.21 7.32
CA SER A 24 1.54 13.34 7.27
C SER A 24 2.13 12.07 6.67
N PHE A 25 2.50 12.13 5.40
CA PHE A 25 3.27 11.10 4.74
C PHE A 25 4.74 11.28 5.13
N SER A 26 5.20 10.51 6.10
CA SER A 26 6.63 10.34 6.29
C SER A 26 6.90 8.91 6.74
N ALA A 27 7.30 8.08 5.78
CA ALA A 27 8.20 6.98 6.10
C ALA A 27 9.44 7.60 6.73
N THR A 28 9.84 7.11 7.90
CA THR A 28 11.03 7.62 8.57
C THR A 28 12.28 7.22 7.79
N ALA A 29 13.37 8.00 7.86
CA ALA A 29 14.64 7.62 7.22
C ALA A 29 15.13 6.22 7.66
N ALA A 30 14.76 5.79 8.87
CA ALA A 30 15.06 4.45 9.39
C ALA A 30 14.34 3.31 8.65
N ASP A 31 13.23 3.58 7.98
CA ASP A 31 12.48 2.59 7.21
C ASP A 31 12.97 2.45 5.76
N ALA A 32 13.74 3.42 5.27
CA ALA A 32 14.25 3.46 3.89
C ALA A 32 15.63 2.82 3.72
N ARG A 33 16.36 2.58 4.81
CA ARG A 33 17.65 1.87 4.77
C ARG A 33 17.48 0.36 4.63
N HIS A 34 18.50 -0.31 4.10
CA HIS A 34 18.59 -1.76 4.11
C HIS A 34 18.48 -2.32 5.54
N LEU A 35 17.91 -3.51 5.66
CA LEU A 35 17.91 -4.27 6.90
C LEU A 35 19.36 -4.62 7.31
N THR A 36 19.68 -4.51 8.61
CA THR A 36 20.95 -5.06 9.10
C THR A 36 20.92 -6.59 9.05
N ALA A 37 22.08 -7.24 9.20
CA ALA A 37 22.14 -8.70 9.23
C ALA A 37 21.26 -9.31 10.34
N GLU A 38 21.25 -8.67 11.52
CA GLU A 38 20.46 -9.10 12.67
C GLU A 38 18.96 -8.89 12.41
N GLU A 39 18.57 -7.73 11.89
CA GLU A 39 17.17 -7.45 11.53
C GLU A 39 16.68 -8.42 10.44
N ARG A 40 17.53 -8.70 9.45
CA ARG A 40 17.22 -9.57 8.31
C ARG A 40 16.98 -11.01 8.77
N ASN A 41 17.82 -11.56 9.63
CA ASN A 41 17.72 -12.96 10.04
C ASN A 41 16.35 -13.31 10.62
N GLN A 42 15.86 -12.55 11.61
CA GLN A 42 14.56 -12.83 12.22
C GLN A 42 13.41 -12.57 11.24
N VAL A 43 13.47 -11.46 10.51
CA VAL A 43 12.43 -11.08 9.55
C VAL A 43 12.26 -12.13 8.45
N ILE A 44 13.38 -12.63 7.90
CA ILE A 44 13.35 -13.61 6.83
C ILE A 44 12.82 -14.95 7.33
N LEU A 45 13.15 -15.37 8.56
CA LEU A 45 12.58 -16.58 9.15
C LEU A 45 11.05 -16.48 9.27
N ASP A 46 10.54 -15.35 9.78
CA ASP A 46 9.09 -15.13 9.90
C ASP A 46 8.40 -15.13 8.54
N LEU A 47 9.00 -14.46 7.53
CA LEU A 47 8.46 -14.39 6.18
C LEU A 47 8.48 -15.76 5.49
N LYS A 48 9.54 -16.55 5.67
CA LYS A 48 9.63 -17.94 5.17
C LYS A 48 8.58 -18.84 5.80
N ALA A 49 8.34 -18.71 7.11
CA ALA A 49 7.26 -19.43 7.79
C ALA A 49 5.88 -19.06 7.23
N ALA A 50 5.70 -17.83 6.74
CA ALA A 50 4.50 -17.40 6.04
C ALA A 50 4.50 -17.78 4.53
N GLY A 51 5.50 -18.49 4.02
CA GLY A 51 5.56 -18.95 2.63
C GLY A 51 6.16 -17.95 1.63
N TRP A 52 6.83 -16.90 2.10
CA TRP A 52 7.66 -16.04 1.25
C TRP A 52 9.02 -16.69 1.01
N SER A 53 9.64 -16.35 -0.11
CA SER A 53 10.98 -16.78 -0.51
C SER A 53 11.85 -15.57 -0.83
N GLU A 54 13.17 -15.71 -0.68
CA GLU A 54 14.12 -14.70 -1.18
C GLU A 54 14.45 -15.04 -2.64
N LEU A 55 14.55 -14.01 -3.49
CA LEU A 55 15.03 -14.19 -4.87
C LEU A 55 16.56 -14.28 -4.89
N HIS A 56 17.12 -15.04 -5.84
CA HIS A 56 18.57 -15.28 -5.91
C HIS A 56 19.30 -14.17 -6.66
N GLU A 57 18.64 -13.58 -7.65
CA GLU A 57 19.18 -12.61 -8.59
C GLU A 57 19.07 -11.14 -8.12
N ARG A 58 18.27 -10.89 -7.08
CA ARG A 58 17.99 -9.55 -6.54
C ARG A 58 17.60 -9.61 -5.07
N ASP A 59 17.94 -8.57 -4.32
CA ASP A 59 17.58 -8.48 -2.89
C ASP A 59 16.09 -8.13 -2.73
N ALA A 60 15.27 -9.16 -2.82
CA ALA A 60 13.81 -9.07 -2.84
C ALA A 60 13.18 -10.34 -2.26
N ILE A 61 11.92 -10.21 -1.84
CA ILE A 61 11.10 -11.34 -1.42
C ILE A 61 9.96 -11.58 -2.40
N TYR A 62 9.57 -12.84 -2.56
CA TYR A 62 8.56 -13.30 -3.50
C TYR A 62 7.56 -14.26 -2.84
N LYS A 63 6.29 -14.15 -3.21
CA LYS A 63 5.24 -15.13 -2.89
C LYS A 63 4.14 -15.16 -3.95
N GLU A 64 3.64 -16.35 -4.25
CA GLU A 64 2.41 -16.56 -5.02
C GLU A 64 1.23 -16.81 -4.08
N PHE A 65 0.14 -16.07 -4.28
CA PHE A 65 -1.15 -16.26 -3.63
C PHE A 65 -2.13 -16.89 -4.61
N SER A 66 -2.89 -17.88 -4.16
CA SER A 66 -3.96 -18.53 -4.92
C SER A 66 -5.31 -18.38 -4.20
N PHE A 67 -6.29 -17.80 -4.88
CA PHE A 67 -7.64 -17.56 -4.38
C PHE A 67 -8.66 -18.47 -5.06
N ARG A 68 -9.93 -18.41 -4.67
CA ARG A 68 -10.99 -19.22 -5.32
C ARG A 68 -11.29 -18.76 -6.74
N ASN A 69 -11.24 -17.46 -7.00
CA ASN A 69 -11.59 -16.85 -8.28
C ASN A 69 -10.98 -15.45 -8.41
N PHE A 70 -11.19 -14.80 -9.56
CA PHE A 70 -10.71 -13.45 -9.83
C PHE A 70 -11.32 -12.38 -8.91
N ASN A 71 -12.58 -12.53 -8.50
CA ASN A 71 -13.24 -11.53 -7.65
C ASN A 71 -12.53 -11.42 -6.27
N GLN A 72 -12.23 -12.56 -5.64
CA GLN A 72 -11.43 -12.58 -4.40
C GLN A 72 -10.02 -12.03 -4.62
N ALA A 73 -9.34 -12.47 -5.69
CA ALA A 73 -7.99 -12.01 -6.01
C ALA A 73 -7.92 -10.49 -6.18
N PHE A 74 -8.83 -9.91 -6.96
CA PHE A 74 -8.85 -8.48 -7.21
C PHE A 74 -9.32 -7.66 -6.00
N GLY A 75 -10.22 -8.20 -5.17
CA GLY A 75 -10.58 -7.61 -3.87
C GLY A 75 -9.38 -7.55 -2.92
N PHE A 76 -8.58 -8.61 -2.87
CA PHE A 76 -7.30 -8.63 -2.17
C PHE A 76 -6.33 -7.59 -2.72
N MET A 77 -6.12 -7.55 -4.04
CA MET A 77 -5.22 -6.60 -4.70
C MET A 77 -5.64 -5.15 -4.42
N SER A 78 -6.94 -4.85 -4.43
CA SER A 78 -7.46 -3.52 -4.13
C SER A 78 -7.09 -3.05 -2.72
N ARG A 79 -7.15 -3.94 -1.72
CA ARG A 79 -6.73 -3.63 -0.34
C ARG A 79 -5.23 -3.38 -0.26
N VAL A 80 -4.42 -4.17 -0.97
CA VAL A 80 -2.96 -3.99 -1.05
C VAL A 80 -2.62 -2.65 -1.73
N ALA A 81 -3.30 -2.28 -2.81
CA ALA A 81 -3.09 -1.00 -3.49
C ALA A 81 -3.37 0.20 -2.58
N LEU A 82 -4.46 0.17 -1.80
CA LEU A 82 -4.77 1.24 -0.83
C LEU A 82 -3.68 1.37 0.25
N GLN A 83 -3.14 0.25 0.72
CA GLN A 83 -2.04 0.27 1.69
C GLN A 83 -0.72 0.73 1.06
N ALA A 84 -0.45 0.35 -0.19
CA ALA A 84 0.72 0.79 -0.93
C ALA A 84 0.77 2.31 -1.07
N GLU A 85 -0.36 2.94 -1.46
CA GLU A 85 -0.50 4.40 -1.51
C GLU A 85 -0.29 5.05 -0.14
N LYS A 86 -0.90 4.48 0.90
CA LYS A 86 -0.72 4.99 2.27
C LYS A 86 0.75 4.94 2.73
N MET A 87 1.49 3.92 2.31
CA MET A 87 2.89 3.72 2.66
C MET A 87 3.86 4.44 1.72
N ASN A 88 3.38 4.92 0.56
CA ASN A 88 4.21 5.28 -0.59
C ASN A 88 5.26 4.20 -0.91
N HIS A 89 4.81 2.93 -0.95
CA HIS A 89 5.64 1.76 -1.21
C HIS A 89 4.83 0.73 -1.97
N HIS A 90 5.22 0.43 -3.21
CA HIS A 90 4.39 -0.32 -4.15
C HIS A 90 4.98 -1.70 -4.42
N PRO A 91 4.13 -2.75 -4.57
CA PRO A 91 4.59 -4.06 -4.99
C PRO A 91 4.90 -4.10 -6.49
N GLU A 92 5.79 -5.00 -6.88
CA GLU A 92 5.76 -5.56 -8.23
C GLU A 92 4.84 -6.78 -8.20
N TRP A 93 3.91 -6.89 -9.15
CA TRP A 93 3.02 -8.05 -9.18
C TRP A 93 2.59 -8.47 -10.58
N PHE A 94 2.19 -9.73 -10.68
CA PHE A 94 1.54 -10.32 -11.84
C PHE A 94 0.26 -11.02 -11.38
N ASN A 95 -0.84 -10.84 -12.11
CA ASN A 95 -2.10 -11.49 -11.82
C ASN A 95 -2.65 -12.21 -13.05
N VAL A 96 -3.06 -13.45 -12.86
CA VAL A 96 -3.83 -14.23 -13.84
C VAL A 96 -4.97 -14.93 -13.11
N TYR A 97 -6.21 -14.50 -13.40
CA TYR A 97 -7.42 -15.02 -12.76
C TYR A 97 -7.31 -15.04 -11.23
N ASN A 98 -7.23 -16.22 -10.62
CA ASN A 98 -7.20 -16.40 -9.17
C ASN A 98 -5.78 -16.40 -8.57
N LYS A 99 -4.73 -16.22 -9.37
CA LYS A 99 -3.34 -16.22 -8.91
C LYS A 99 -2.77 -14.81 -8.90
N VAL A 100 -2.10 -14.44 -7.81
CA VAL A 100 -1.38 -13.16 -7.67
C VAL A 100 0.03 -13.45 -7.20
N GLN A 101 1.00 -13.15 -8.06
CA GLN A 101 2.42 -13.27 -7.76
C GLN A 101 2.92 -11.90 -7.33
N ILE A 102 3.57 -11.81 -6.16
CA ILE A 102 4.04 -10.55 -5.61
C ILE A 102 5.53 -10.64 -5.32
N THR A 103 6.27 -9.65 -5.81
CA THR A 103 7.66 -9.40 -5.45
C THR A 103 7.77 -8.05 -4.73
N LEU A 104 8.48 -8.03 -3.60
CA LEU A 104 8.73 -6.80 -2.83
C LEU A 104 10.23 -6.52 -2.74
N THR A 105 10.60 -5.30 -3.05
CA THR A 105 11.93 -4.71 -2.85
C THR A 105 11.78 -3.19 -2.82
N SER A 106 12.76 -2.50 -2.26
CA SER A 106 12.79 -1.03 -2.25
C SER A 106 13.72 -0.52 -3.35
N HIS A 107 13.12 -0.03 -4.44
CA HIS A 107 13.85 0.42 -5.64
C HIS A 107 14.81 1.59 -5.40
N ASP A 108 14.45 2.50 -4.50
CA ASP A 108 15.22 3.70 -4.17
C ASP A 108 16.56 3.39 -3.47
N CYS A 109 16.66 2.25 -2.79
CA CYS A 109 17.88 1.77 -2.15
C CYS A 109 18.43 0.47 -2.78
N GLY A 110 17.71 -0.14 -3.72
CA GLY A 110 18.15 -1.36 -4.42
C GLY A 110 18.18 -2.62 -3.54
N GLY A 111 17.29 -2.73 -2.54
CA GLY A 111 17.25 -3.92 -1.68
C GLY A 111 16.10 -3.95 -0.67
N LEU A 112 16.13 -4.92 0.24
CA LEU A 112 15.09 -5.13 1.25
C LEU A 112 15.20 -4.12 2.39
N THR A 113 14.08 -3.47 2.70
CA THR A 113 13.93 -2.52 3.80
C THR A 113 12.79 -2.90 4.73
N LYS A 114 12.60 -2.11 5.79
CA LYS A 114 11.45 -2.28 6.69
C LYS A 114 10.11 -2.02 5.99
N ARG A 115 10.08 -1.24 4.90
CA ARG A 115 8.84 -1.02 4.12
C ARG A 115 8.36 -2.30 3.47
N ASP A 116 9.27 -3.08 2.89
CA ASP A 116 8.96 -4.38 2.28
C ASP A 116 8.36 -5.33 3.31
N VAL A 117 8.97 -5.41 4.49
CA VAL A 117 8.49 -6.25 5.60
C VAL A 117 7.12 -5.81 6.09
N LYS A 118 6.89 -4.50 6.26
CA LYS A 118 5.61 -3.94 6.69
C LYS A 118 4.51 -4.25 5.67
N LEU A 119 4.81 -4.09 4.38
CA LEU A 119 3.85 -4.37 3.31
C LEU A 119 3.57 -5.87 3.20
N ALA A 120 4.58 -6.73 3.28
CA ALA A 120 4.42 -8.20 3.31
C ALA A 120 3.50 -8.63 4.46
N LYS A 121 3.71 -8.11 5.68
CA LYS A 121 2.85 -8.40 6.83
C LYS A 121 1.40 -7.92 6.63
N PHE A 122 1.20 -6.79 5.96
CA PHE A 122 -0.14 -6.34 5.60
C PHE A 122 -0.78 -7.26 4.55
N ILE A 123 -0.03 -7.66 3.53
CA ILE A 123 -0.45 -8.58 2.48
C ILE A 123 -0.95 -9.90 3.09
N GLU A 124 -0.22 -10.49 4.04
CA GLU A 124 -0.68 -11.70 4.75
C GLU A 124 -2.04 -11.50 5.42
N LYS A 125 -2.21 -10.37 6.14
CA LYS A 125 -3.50 -10.04 6.77
C LYS A 125 -4.61 -9.84 5.73
N ALA A 126 -4.29 -9.21 4.60
CA ALA A 126 -5.27 -8.99 3.53
C ALA A 126 -5.71 -10.32 2.91
N ALA A 127 -4.76 -11.22 2.63
CA ALA A 127 -5.01 -12.53 2.05
C ALA A 127 -5.81 -13.46 2.98
N ALA A 128 -5.60 -13.37 4.30
CA ALA A 128 -6.33 -14.18 5.27
C ALA A 128 -7.81 -13.79 5.47
N SER A 129 -8.28 -12.67 4.89
CA SER A 129 -9.65 -12.18 5.07
C SER A 129 -10.49 -12.16 3.78
N VAL A 130 -10.13 -12.94 2.77
CA VAL A 130 -10.87 -13.10 1.49
C VAL A 130 -11.24 -14.54 1.22
#